data_AF-A0A5U3H329-F1
#
_entry.id   AF-A0A5U3H329-F1
#
_cell.length_a   1.000
_cell.length_b   1.000
_cell.length_c   1.000
_cell.angle_alpha   90.00
_cell.angle_beta   90.00
_cell.angle_gamma   90.00
#
_symmetry.space_group_name_H-M   'P 1'
#
loop_
_entity.id
_entity.type
_entity.pdbx_description
1 polymer ?
#
loop_
_entity_poly.entity_id
_entity_poly.type
_entity_poly.pdbx_seq_one_letter_code
_entity_poly.pdbx_strand_id
1 'polypeptide(L)'
;MKITFVGEAVSGFGGMETVISNVIHTFENSSPKINCEMFFFCRNDKMDKAWLKEIKYAQSFSNIKLSFLRRAKHVYNFSQWLKETSPDIVICIDVISCLYANKARKKSGKQFIIFSWPHFSLDHKKHAECITYADYHLAISSGIKEQMMARGISAQDISVVYNPVSIKTIIVPPPERDKPAVFLYVGRLKFEGQKRVKDLFDGLARTTGEWQLHIIGDGSDFEKCQAYSRELGIEQRVIWYGWQSEPWQVVQQKIKNVTALLLTSAFEGFPMTLLEAMSYGIPCISSDCMSGPRDMIKPGLNGELYTPGAIDDFVGHLNRVISGEVKYQHDIIPGTIERFYDVLYFKNFNNAIFSKLQK
;
A
#
# COMPACT_ATOMS: atom_id res chain seq x y z
N MET A 1 -19.95 -1.51 -20.78
CA MET A 1 -19.28 -0.64 -19.80
C MET A 1 -17.79 -0.63 -20.10
N LYS A 2 -17.18 0.56 -20.11
CA LYS A 2 -15.75 0.76 -20.34
C LYS A 2 -15.16 1.62 -19.24
N ILE A 3 -14.14 1.10 -18.57
CA ILE A 3 -13.41 1.80 -17.50
C ILE A 3 -12.03 2.20 -18.04
N THR A 4 -11.64 3.44 -17.84
CA THR A 4 -10.27 3.91 -18.11
C THR A 4 -9.55 4.17 -16.81
N PHE A 5 -8.40 3.54 -16.61
CA PHE A 5 -7.48 3.87 -15.54
C PHE A 5 -6.44 4.88 -16.04
N VAL A 6 -6.18 5.94 -15.29
CA VAL A 6 -5.31 7.03 -15.74
C VAL A 6 -4.37 7.51 -14.64
N GLY A 7 -3.10 7.74 -15.00
CA GLY A 7 -2.05 8.18 -14.07
C GLY A 7 -0.86 8.83 -14.77
N GLU A 8 0.02 9.49 -14.02
CA GLU A 8 1.38 9.75 -14.46
C GLU A 8 2.17 8.44 -14.60
N ALA A 9 3.20 8.45 -15.44
CA ALA A 9 4.05 7.29 -15.64
C ALA A 9 4.70 6.81 -14.33
N VAL A 10 4.67 5.49 -14.11
CA VAL A 10 5.17 4.81 -12.91
C VAL A 10 6.47 4.06 -13.22
N SER A 11 7.05 3.36 -12.23
CA SER A 11 8.23 2.53 -12.45
C SER A 11 7.95 1.30 -13.31
N GLY A 12 6.84 0.59 -13.02
CA GLY A 12 6.49 -0.71 -13.58
C GLY A 12 6.77 -1.91 -12.66
N PHE A 13 7.29 -1.70 -11.44
CA PHE A 13 7.74 -2.77 -10.52
C PHE A 13 7.22 -2.62 -9.07
N GLY A 14 6.15 -1.86 -8.85
CA GLY A 14 5.60 -1.59 -7.51
C GLY A 14 4.33 -2.36 -7.18
N GLY A 15 3.97 -2.37 -5.89
CA GLY A 15 2.73 -2.98 -5.42
C GLY A 15 1.46 -2.29 -5.97
N MET A 16 1.54 -1.01 -6.31
CA MET A 16 0.44 -0.31 -6.99
C MET A 16 0.18 -0.91 -8.38
N GLU A 17 1.24 -1.13 -9.17
CA GLU A 17 1.14 -1.75 -10.50
C GLU A 17 0.49 -3.15 -10.42
N THR A 18 0.89 -3.97 -9.45
CA THR A 18 0.28 -5.30 -9.20
C THR A 18 -1.21 -5.22 -8.86
N VAL A 19 -1.59 -4.28 -7.99
CA VAL A 19 -3.00 -4.10 -7.61
C VAL A 19 -3.84 -3.65 -8.80
N ILE A 20 -3.34 -2.68 -9.59
CA ILE A 20 -4.03 -2.18 -10.78
C ILE A 20 -4.21 -3.28 -11.83
N SER A 21 -3.16 -4.04 -12.14
CA SER A 21 -3.26 -5.12 -13.13
C SER A 21 -4.27 -6.19 -12.70
N ASN A 22 -4.23 -6.60 -11.43
CA ASN A 22 -5.15 -7.61 -10.91
C ASN A 22 -6.60 -7.13 -10.94
N VAL A 23 -6.86 -5.87 -10.59
CA VAL A 23 -8.20 -5.26 -10.68
C VAL A 23 -8.69 -5.21 -12.13
N ILE A 24 -7.83 -4.79 -13.07
CA ILE A 24 -8.17 -4.73 -14.50
C ILE A 24 -8.53 -6.13 -15.02
N HIS A 25 -7.69 -7.14 -14.78
CA HIS A 25 -7.96 -8.50 -15.23
C HIS A 25 -9.23 -9.07 -14.60
N THR A 26 -9.50 -8.76 -13.33
CA THR A 26 -10.74 -9.21 -12.68
C THR A 26 -11.97 -8.55 -13.29
N PHE A 27 -11.91 -7.27 -13.67
CA PHE A 27 -12.99 -6.61 -14.42
C PHE A 27 -13.20 -7.23 -15.79
N GLU A 28 -12.13 -7.51 -16.53
CA GLU A 28 -12.22 -8.08 -17.88
C GLU A 28 -12.72 -9.54 -17.90
N ASN A 29 -12.54 -10.26 -16.80
CA ASN A 29 -13.04 -11.61 -16.60
C ASN A 29 -14.39 -11.66 -15.87
N SER A 30 -14.91 -10.52 -15.39
CA SER A 30 -16.23 -10.44 -14.75
C SER A 30 -17.35 -10.65 -15.76
N SER A 31 -18.54 -11.04 -15.28
CA SER A 31 -19.75 -11.18 -16.10
C SER A 31 -20.81 -10.18 -15.65
N PRO A 32 -21.24 -9.23 -16.50
CA PRO A 32 -20.79 -9.02 -17.89
C PRO A 32 -19.36 -8.47 -17.97
N LYS A 33 -18.65 -8.79 -19.06
CA LYS A 33 -17.28 -8.30 -19.30
C LYS A 33 -17.23 -6.77 -19.31
N ILE A 34 -16.33 -6.21 -18.51
CA ILE A 34 -16.05 -4.77 -18.46
C ILE A 34 -14.71 -4.53 -19.14
N ASN A 35 -14.73 -3.79 -20.25
CA ASN A 35 -13.51 -3.49 -21.00
C ASN A 35 -12.70 -2.43 -20.24
N CYS A 36 -11.41 -2.69 -20.03
CA CYS A 36 -10.52 -1.79 -19.32
C CYS A 36 -9.40 -1.30 -20.24
N GLU A 37 -9.07 0.00 -20.16
CA GLU A 37 -7.92 0.58 -20.86
C GLU A 37 -7.15 1.51 -19.92
N MET A 38 -5.85 1.69 -20.16
CA MET A 38 -5.02 2.63 -19.42
C MET A 38 -4.59 3.83 -20.26
N PHE A 39 -4.41 4.97 -19.60
CA PHE A 39 -3.81 6.16 -20.21
C PHE A 39 -2.74 6.76 -19.30
N PHE A 40 -1.53 6.97 -19.80
CA PHE A 40 -0.42 7.51 -19.00
C PHE A 40 0.05 8.89 -19.44
N PHE A 41 0.26 9.78 -18.47
CA PHE A 41 0.92 11.06 -18.67
C PHE A 41 2.43 10.93 -18.44
N CYS A 42 3.20 11.04 -19.54
CA CYS A 42 4.61 10.66 -19.56
C CYS A 42 5.51 11.86 -19.84
N ARG A 43 6.63 11.97 -19.10
CA ARG A 43 7.72 12.91 -19.42
C ARG A 43 8.81 12.30 -20.29
N ASN A 44 8.96 10.98 -20.21
CA ASN A 44 9.86 10.12 -20.97
C ASN A 44 9.24 8.71 -21.00
N ASP A 45 9.88 7.77 -21.69
CA ASP A 45 9.37 6.40 -21.82
C ASP A 45 10.14 5.37 -20.97
N LYS A 46 10.57 5.77 -19.76
CA LYS A 46 11.33 4.89 -18.85
C LYS A 46 10.48 3.89 -18.06
N MET A 47 9.15 4.01 -18.10
CA MET A 47 8.25 3.10 -17.41
C MET A 47 8.38 1.70 -18.01
N ASP A 48 8.65 0.69 -17.17
CA ASP A 48 8.65 -0.70 -17.61
C ASP A 48 7.24 -1.14 -18.01
N LYS A 49 7.14 -1.93 -19.09
CA LYS A 49 5.86 -2.31 -19.71
C LYS A 49 5.47 -3.76 -19.43
N ALA A 50 6.27 -4.54 -18.70
CA ALA A 50 6.01 -5.95 -18.44
C ALA A 50 4.66 -6.17 -17.75
N TRP A 51 4.30 -5.29 -16.81
CA TRP A 51 3.03 -5.32 -16.08
C TRP A 51 1.79 -4.94 -16.94
N LEU A 52 2.00 -4.42 -18.16
CA LEU A 52 0.94 -4.02 -19.09
C LEU A 52 0.74 -5.01 -20.25
N LYS A 53 1.41 -6.17 -20.23
CA LYS A 53 1.46 -7.11 -21.37
C LYS A 53 0.09 -7.49 -21.94
N GLU A 54 -0.92 -7.60 -21.07
CA GLU A 54 -2.30 -7.96 -21.44
C GLU A 54 -3.29 -6.79 -21.24
N ILE A 55 -2.78 -5.59 -20.97
CA ILE A 55 -3.60 -4.41 -20.68
C ILE A 55 -3.44 -3.41 -21.81
N LYS A 56 -4.54 -3.08 -22.49
CA LYS A 56 -4.51 -2.05 -23.54
C LYS A 56 -4.21 -0.69 -22.91
N TYR A 57 -3.21 0.02 -23.42
CA TYR A 57 -2.83 1.34 -22.93
C TYR A 57 -2.47 2.34 -24.03
N ALA A 58 -2.57 3.63 -23.71
CA ALA A 58 -2.11 4.75 -24.50
C ALA A 58 -1.31 5.74 -23.65
N GLN A 59 -0.55 6.65 -24.29
CA GLN A 59 0.33 7.58 -23.59
C GLN A 59 0.25 9.00 -24.17
N SER A 60 0.37 10.01 -23.30
CA SER A 60 0.65 11.40 -23.68
C SER A 60 2.06 11.78 -23.26
N PHE A 61 2.92 12.03 -24.24
CA PHE A 61 4.29 12.49 -23.99
C PHE A 61 4.40 14.01 -24.03
N SER A 62 4.99 14.59 -22.97
CA SER A 62 5.36 16.00 -22.96
C SER A 62 6.49 16.25 -21.96
N ASN A 63 7.65 16.66 -22.48
CA ASN A 63 8.78 17.08 -21.65
C ASN A 63 8.96 18.61 -21.60
N ILE A 64 7.90 19.37 -21.92
CA ILE A 64 7.92 20.84 -21.80
C ILE A 64 8.28 21.21 -20.36
N LYS A 65 9.31 22.06 -20.20
CA LYS A 65 9.86 22.44 -18.88
C LYS A 65 8.83 23.21 -18.05
N LEU A 66 8.13 24.16 -18.68
CA LEU A 66 7.12 24.99 -18.03
C LEU A 66 5.86 24.15 -17.75
N SER A 67 5.60 23.89 -16.47
CA SER A 67 4.59 22.90 -16.05
C SER A 67 3.18 23.21 -16.55
N PHE A 68 2.81 24.50 -16.63
CA PHE A 68 1.51 24.92 -17.17
C PHE A 68 1.30 24.46 -18.63
N LEU A 69 2.28 24.68 -19.51
CA LEU A 69 2.21 24.25 -20.92
C LEU A 69 2.25 22.72 -21.05
N ARG A 70 3.04 22.06 -20.20
CA ARG A 70 3.06 20.59 -20.14
C ARG A 70 1.67 20.04 -19.79
N ARG A 71 1.03 20.57 -18.75
CA ARG A 71 -0.33 20.19 -18.34
C ARG A 71 -1.36 20.48 -19.43
N ALA A 72 -1.29 21.63 -20.10
CA ALA A 72 -2.18 21.96 -21.21
C ALA A 72 -2.07 20.94 -22.36
N LYS A 73 -0.85 20.50 -22.71
CA LYS A 73 -0.63 19.45 -23.71
C LYS A 73 -1.20 18.09 -23.26
N HIS A 74 -0.99 17.69 -22.01
CA HIS A 74 -1.58 16.45 -21.48
C HIS A 74 -3.11 16.47 -21.51
N VAL A 75 -3.73 17.57 -21.09
CA VAL A 75 -5.19 17.75 -21.17
C VAL A 75 -5.69 17.68 -22.62
N TYR A 76 -4.99 18.30 -23.57
CA TYR A 76 -5.35 18.21 -25.00
C TYR A 76 -5.27 16.77 -25.51
N ASN A 77 -4.15 16.08 -25.30
CA ASN A 77 -3.98 14.71 -25.77
C ASN A 77 -5.01 13.76 -25.16
N PHE A 78 -5.25 13.85 -23.85
CA PHE A 78 -6.25 13.01 -23.19
C PHE A 78 -7.66 13.36 -23.67
N SER A 79 -7.96 14.64 -23.91
CA SER A 79 -9.24 15.06 -24.49
C SER A 79 -9.47 14.48 -25.90
N GLN A 80 -8.43 14.30 -26.71
CA GLN A 80 -8.56 13.69 -28.03
C GLN A 80 -8.79 12.19 -27.90
N TRP A 81 -8.00 11.51 -27.06
CA TRP A 81 -8.19 10.09 -26.79
C TRP A 81 -9.57 9.77 -26.21
N LEU A 82 -10.11 10.60 -25.32
CA LEU A 82 -11.47 10.46 -24.81
C LEU A 82 -12.54 10.52 -25.92
N LYS A 83 -12.31 11.26 -27.00
CA LYS A 83 -13.25 11.31 -28.14
C LYS A 83 -13.33 9.98 -28.87
N GLU A 84 -12.20 9.31 -29.00
CA GLU A 84 -12.03 8.00 -29.65
C GLU A 84 -12.55 6.87 -28.76
N THR A 85 -12.14 6.85 -27.49
CA THR A 85 -12.42 5.74 -26.59
C THR A 85 -13.81 5.80 -25.95
N SER A 86 -14.32 7.01 -25.67
CA SER A 86 -15.61 7.24 -25.00
C SER A 86 -15.84 6.32 -23.78
N PRO A 87 -15.00 6.39 -22.73
CA PRO A 87 -15.21 5.59 -21.52
C PRO A 87 -16.44 6.06 -20.75
N ASP A 88 -17.05 5.14 -20.01
CA ASP A 88 -18.16 5.45 -19.09
C ASP A 88 -17.63 5.95 -17.73
N ILE A 89 -16.44 5.46 -17.33
CA ILE A 89 -15.79 5.73 -16.04
C ILE A 89 -14.30 6.00 -16.26
N VAL A 90 -13.77 7.01 -15.57
CA VAL A 90 -12.33 7.29 -15.49
C VAL A 90 -11.88 7.18 -14.03
N ILE A 91 -10.94 6.29 -13.74
CA ILE A 91 -10.34 6.09 -12.41
C ILE A 91 -8.91 6.64 -12.43
N CYS A 92 -8.67 7.70 -11.67
CA CYS A 92 -7.38 8.37 -11.56
C CYS A 92 -6.53 7.76 -10.44
N ILE A 93 -5.42 7.10 -10.78
CA ILE A 93 -4.56 6.41 -9.80
C ILE A 93 -3.65 7.36 -8.99
N ASP A 94 -3.62 8.64 -9.40
CA ASP A 94 -2.98 9.74 -8.68
C ASP A 94 -3.84 11.01 -8.70
N VAL A 95 -3.49 11.96 -7.84
CA VAL A 95 -4.27 13.17 -7.61
C VAL A 95 -4.19 14.17 -8.77
N ILE A 96 -3.07 14.25 -9.48
CA ILE A 96 -2.93 15.21 -10.59
C ILE A 96 -3.76 14.76 -11.80
N SER A 97 -3.95 13.46 -11.97
CA SER A 97 -4.81 12.90 -13.02
C SER A 97 -6.29 13.24 -12.82
N CYS A 98 -6.73 13.50 -11.58
CA CYS A 98 -8.09 14.00 -11.32
C CYS A 98 -8.31 15.37 -11.99
N LEU A 99 -7.32 16.28 -11.88
CA LEU A 99 -7.33 17.56 -12.59
C LEU A 99 -7.34 17.35 -14.11
N TYR A 100 -6.48 16.47 -14.63
CA TYR A 100 -6.42 16.20 -16.07
C TYR A 100 -7.73 15.65 -16.62
N ALA A 101 -8.32 14.67 -15.93
CA ALA A 101 -9.59 14.06 -16.31
C ALA A 101 -10.72 15.09 -16.30
N ASN A 102 -10.83 15.92 -15.26
CA ASN A 102 -11.88 16.94 -15.17
C ASN A 102 -11.78 17.97 -16.30
N LYS A 103 -10.58 18.49 -16.58
CA LYS A 103 -10.37 19.47 -17.65
C LYS A 103 -10.55 18.84 -19.03
N ALA A 104 -10.08 17.61 -19.22
CA ALA A 104 -10.23 16.89 -20.48
C ALA A 104 -11.68 16.48 -20.76
N ARG A 105 -12.48 16.16 -19.73
CA ARG A 105 -13.93 15.94 -19.83
C ARG A 105 -14.65 17.14 -20.43
N LYS A 106 -14.40 18.34 -19.88
CA LYS A 106 -14.97 19.60 -20.38
C LYS A 106 -14.54 19.89 -21.82
N LYS A 107 -13.27 19.62 -22.15
CA LYS A 107 -12.70 19.89 -23.49
C LYS A 107 -13.16 18.87 -24.55
N SER A 108 -13.36 17.62 -24.17
CA SER A 108 -13.78 16.56 -25.10
C SER A 108 -15.27 16.59 -25.40
N GLY A 109 -16.08 17.16 -24.49
CA GLY A 109 -17.54 17.13 -24.54
C GLY A 109 -18.12 15.76 -24.21
N LYS A 110 -17.31 14.80 -23.75
CA LYS A 110 -17.77 13.46 -23.34
C LYS A 110 -18.30 13.49 -21.91
N GLN A 111 -19.28 12.63 -21.64
CA GLN A 111 -19.86 12.43 -20.32
C GLN A 111 -19.34 11.11 -19.74
N PHE A 112 -18.74 11.19 -18.55
CA PHE A 112 -18.24 10.04 -17.78
C PHE A 112 -18.02 10.46 -16.34
N ILE A 113 -18.03 9.48 -15.43
CA ILE A 113 -17.76 9.70 -14.00
C ILE A 113 -16.27 9.58 -13.72
N ILE A 114 -15.73 10.48 -12.90
CA ILE A 114 -14.33 10.51 -12.47
C ILE A 114 -14.24 10.02 -11.02
N PHE A 115 -13.52 8.92 -10.81
CA PHE A 115 -13.12 8.47 -9.49
C PHE A 115 -11.65 8.80 -9.23
N SER A 116 -11.31 9.27 -8.04
CA SER A 116 -9.92 9.24 -7.58
C SER A 116 -9.62 7.91 -6.88
N TRP A 117 -8.45 7.33 -7.10
CA TRP A 117 -7.94 6.16 -6.39
C TRP A 117 -6.44 6.35 -6.08
N PRO A 118 -6.08 7.28 -5.18
CA PRO A 118 -4.69 7.59 -4.88
C PRO A 118 -4.04 6.47 -4.05
N HIS A 119 -2.79 6.13 -4.40
CA HIS A 119 -2.03 5.04 -3.77
C HIS A 119 -1.03 5.48 -2.69
N PHE A 120 -1.13 6.73 -2.25
CA PHE A 120 -0.27 7.33 -1.23
C PHE A 120 -1.07 8.35 -0.42
N SER A 121 -0.66 8.58 0.82
CA SER A 121 -1.16 9.70 1.62
C SER A 121 -1.03 11.03 0.85
N LEU A 122 -2.11 11.80 0.85
CA LEU A 122 -2.23 13.06 0.13
C LEU A 122 -1.25 14.09 0.67
N ASP A 123 -1.06 14.14 2.00
CA ASP A 123 -0.21 15.17 2.63
C ASP A 123 1.29 14.90 2.42
N HIS A 124 1.64 13.68 2.03
CA HIS A 124 3.01 13.28 1.69
C HIS A 124 3.30 13.34 0.18
N LYS A 125 2.34 13.81 -0.64
CA LYS A 125 2.47 13.94 -2.10
C LYS A 125 2.14 15.35 -2.58
N LYS A 126 2.72 15.70 -3.73
CA LYS A 126 2.43 16.97 -4.40
C LYS A 126 1.01 16.96 -4.96
N HIS A 127 0.43 18.15 -5.13
CA HIS A 127 -0.85 18.35 -5.81
C HIS A 127 -2.07 17.73 -5.10
N ALA A 128 -2.00 17.56 -3.77
CA ALA A 128 -3.11 17.00 -2.99
C ALA A 128 -4.46 17.67 -3.27
N GLU A 129 -4.48 19.00 -3.43
CA GLU A 129 -5.69 19.78 -3.77
C GLU A 129 -6.34 19.39 -5.10
N CYS A 130 -5.61 18.71 -6.01
CA CYS A 130 -6.19 18.23 -7.26
C CYS A 130 -7.20 17.08 -7.03
N ILE A 131 -7.26 16.50 -5.83
CA ILE A 131 -8.26 15.48 -5.48
C ILE A 131 -9.70 15.97 -5.66
N THR A 132 -9.97 17.26 -5.43
CA THR A 132 -11.31 17.86 -5.49
C THR A 132 -11.89 17.94 -6.92
N TYR A 133 -11.10 17.58 -7.93
CA TYR A 133 -11.55 17.54 -9.33
C TYR A 133 -12.24 16.22 -9.73
N ALA A 134 -12.12 15.16 -8.93
CA ALA A 134 -12.88 13.92 -9.12
C ALA A 134 -14.31 14.09 -8.59
N ASP A 135 -15.24 13.30 -9.12
CA ASP A 135 -16.65 13.33 -8.67
C ASP A 135 -16.86 12.45 -7.43
N TYR A 136 -16.16 11.31 -7.37
CA TYR A 136 -16.20 10.36 -6.26
C TYR A 136 -14.80 9.82 -5.93
N HIS A 137 -14.66 9.14 -4.80
CA HIS A 137 -13.35 8.74 -4.29
C HIS A 137 -13.31 7.31 -3.78
N LEU A 138 -12.26 6.59 -4.17
CA LEU A 138 -11.89 5.25 -3.73
C LEU A 138 -10.65 5.40 -2.83
N ALA A 139 -10.85 5.40 -1.51
CA ALA A 139 -9.77 5.54 -0.54
C ALA A 139 -9.22 4.17 -0.15
N ILE A 140 -7.91 3.97 -0.20
CA ILE A 140 -7.29 2.71 0.21
C ILE A 140 -7.10 2.61 1.74
N SER A 141 -7.38 3.66 2.50
CA SER A 141 -7.29 3.66 3.96
C SER A 141 -8.27 4.65 4.57
N SER A 142 -8.59 4.46 5.85
CA SER A 142 -9.36 5.44 6.64
C SER A 142 -8.64 6.78 6.69
N GLY A 143 -7.32 6.78 6.88
CA GLY A 143 -6.52 7.99 6.89
C GLY A 143 -6.56 8.78 5.57
N ILE A 144 -6.55 8.11 4.41
CA ILE A 144 -6.71 8.80 3.12
C ILE A 144 -8.13 9.38 2.99
N LYS A 145 -9.15 8.69 3.49
CA LYS A 145 -10.52 9.23 3.55
C LYS A 145 -10.59 10.49 4.41
N GLU A 146 -9.95 10.51 5.58
CA GLU A 146 -9.87 11.70 6.44
C GLU A 146 -9.20 12.87 5.71
N GLN A 147 -8.11 12.61 4.98
CA GLN A 147 -7.40 13.62 4.19
C GLN A 147 -8.26 14.19 3.03
N MET A 148 -9.13 13.38 2.45
CA MET A 148 -10.10 13.82 1.45
C MET A 148 -11.18 14.70 2.09
N MET A 149 -11.74 14.28 3.23
CA MET A 149 -12.74 15.05 3.98
C MET A 149 -12.20 16.40 4.45
N ALA A 150 -10.94 16.46 4.88
CA ALA A 150 -10.26 17.71 5.25
C ALA A 150 -10.18 18.73 4.11
N ARG A 151 -10.35 18.28 2.85
CA ARG A 151 -10.38 19.12 1.64
C ARG A 151 -11.81 19.46 1.19
N GLY A 152 -12.79 19.25 2.07
CA GLY A 152 -14.19 19.62 1.86
C GLY A 152 -15.02 18.57 1.11
N ILE A 153 -14.49 17.36 0.90
CA ILE A 153 -15.23 16.28 0.23
C ILE A 153 -16.18 15.63 1.24
N SER A 154 -17.45 15.44 0.85
CA SER A 154 -18.43 14.74 1.68
C SER A 154 -18.05 13.29 1.90
N ALA A 155 -18.22 12.78 3.12
CA ALA A 155 -18.00 11.37 3.44
C ALA A 155 -18.87 10.41 2.60
N GLN A 156 -20.01 10.89 2.09
CA GLN A 156 -20.89 10.11 1.22
C GLN A 156 -20.32 9.87 -0.17
N ASP A 157 -19.34 10.68 -0.60
CA ASP A 157 -18.70 10.60 -1.91
C ASP A 157 -17.37 9.82 -1.85
N ILE A 158 -17.00 9.35 -0.65
CA ILE A 158 -15.76 8.61 -0.39
C ILE A 158 -16.07 7.19 0.11
N SER A 159 -15.69 6.20 -0.68
CA SER A 159 -15.73 4.78 -0.33
C SER A 159 -14.34 4.30 0.07
N VAL A 160 -14.20 3.70 1.25
CA VAL A 160 -12.94 3.04 1.64
C VAL A 160 -12.92 1.63 1.05
N VAL A 161 -12.02 1.40 0.11
CA VAL A 161 -11.92 0.13 -0.65
C VAL A 161 -10.74 -0.74 -0.21
N TYR A 162 -9.80 -0.19 0.55
CA TYR A 162 -8.56 -0.87 0.95
C TYR A 162 -7.68 -1.29 -0.24
N ASN A 163 -6.78 -2.26 -0.05
CA ASN A 163 -6.04 -2.95 -1.11
C ASN A 163 -6.16 -4.47 -0.93
N PRO A 164 -6.01 -5.24 -2.02
CA PRO A 164 -6.14 -6.68 -2.00
C PRO A 164 -4.88 -7.38 -1.47
N VAL A 165 -5.08 -8.53 -0.83
CA VAL A 165 -4.05 -9.54 -0.55
C VAL A 165 -4.61 -10.91 -0.87
N SER A 166 -3.77 -11.82 -1.36
CA SER A 166 -4.24 -13.19 -1.65
C SER A 166 -4.30 -14.06 -0.41
N ILE A 167 -5.35 -14.88 -0.33
CA ILE A 167 -5.49 -15.90 0.72
C ILE A 167 -4.32 -16.89 0.67
N LYS A 168 -3.91 -17.38 1.85
CA LYS A 168 -2.86 -18.39 1.98
C LYS A 168 -3.43 -19.62 2.65
N THR A 169 -2.92 -20.78 2.26
CA THR A 169 -3.28 -22.09 2.81
C THR A 169 -2.29 -22.57 3.86
N ILE A 170 -1.24 -21.79 4.12
CA ILE A 170 -0.14 -22.11 5.02
C ILE A 170 -0.11 -21.07 6.13
N ILE A 171 0.03 -21.53 7.37
CA ILE A 171 0.25 -20.70 8.55
C ILE A 171 1.72 -20.76 8.92
N VAL A 172 2.33 -19.62 9.19
CA VAL A 172 3.66 -19.54 9.81
C VAL A 172 3.46 -19.58 11.32
N PRO A 173 3.87 -20.67 12.00
CA PRO A 173 3.64 -20.82 13.43
C PRO A 173 4.54 -19.88 14.27
N PRO A 174 4.18 -19.63 15.54
CA PRO A 174 5.13 -19.01 16.47
C PRO A 174 6.29 -19.97 16.78
N PRO A 175 7.41 -19.47 17.35
CA PRO A 175 8.43 -20.34 17.91
C PRO A 175 7.87 -21.27 18.98
N GLU A 176 8.44 -22.47 19.12
CA GLU A 176 8.12 -23.38 20.22
C GLU A 176 8.39 -22.72 21.57
N ARG A 177 7.73 -23.22 22.63
CA ARG A 177 7.99 -22.78 24.00
C ARG A 177 9.48 -22.92 24.33
N ASP A 178 10.02 -21.97 25.09
CA ASP A 178 11.42 -21.91 25.52
C ASP A 178 12.44 -21.62 24.39
N LYS A 179 11.98 -21.39 23.15
CA LYS A 179 12.80 -20.78 22.08
C LYS A 179 12.75 -19.25 22.18
N PRO A 180 13.81 -18.54 21.73
CA PRO A 180 13.77 -17.08 21.63
C PRO A 180 12.60 -16.61 20.77
N ALA A 181 12.04 -15.43 21.09
CA ALA A 181 11.08 -14.78 20.21
C ALA A 181 11.73 -14.45 18.86
N VAL A 182 11.02 -14.63 17.75
CA VAL A 182 11.52 -14.38 16.40
C VAL A 182 10.76 -13.22 15.78
N PHE A 183 11.39 -12.05 15.74
CA PHE A 183 10.82 -10.88 15.08
C PHE A 183 11.23 -10.81 13.62
N LEU A 184 10.33 -10.27 12.80
CA LEU A 184 10.52 -10.12 11.37
C LEU A 184 10.36 -8.66 10.95
N TYR A 185 11.29 -8.15 10.15
CA TYR A 185 11.13 -6.90 9.40
C TYR A 185 11.25 -7.20 7.91
N VAL A 186 10.27 -6.75 7.12
CA VAL A 186 10.27 -6.88 5.66
C VAL A 186 10.09 -5.51 5.04
N GLY A 187 11.11 -5.01 4.34
CA GLY A 187 11.02 -3.74 3.63
C GLY A 187 12.36 -3.06 3.39
N ARG A 188 12.31 -1.94 2.67
CA ARG A 188 13.51 -1.12 2.40
C ARG A 188 14.13 -0.61 3.71
N LEU A 189 15.45 -0.60 3.78
CA LEU A 189 16.17 -0.02 4.92
C LEU A 189 16.33 1.49 4.76
N LYS A 190 15.74 2.23 5.70
CA LYS A 190 15.96 3.66 5.91
C LYS A 190 16.12 3.90 7.40
N PHE A 191 17.30 4.35 7.81
CA PHE A 191 17.66 4.43 9.23
C PHE A 191 16.72 5.38 9.99
N GLU A 192 16.48 6.55 9.41
CA GLU A 192 15.51 7.55 9.86
C GLU A 192 14.54 7.86 8.71
N GLY A 193 13.83 9.00 8.77
CA GLY A 193 12.89 9.38 7.71
C GLY A 193 11.67 8.46 7.70
N GLN A 194 11.35 7.88 6.54
CA GLN A 194 10.10 7.12 6.39
C GLN A 194 10.08 5.82 7.22
N LYS A 195 11.11 4.97 7.14
CA LYS A 195 11.05 3.61 7.71
C LYS A 195 11.49 3.53 9.17
N ARG A 196 12.30 4.50 9.62
CA ARG A 196 12.80 4.62 11.00
C ARG A 196 13.28 3.29 11.58
N VAL A 197 14.20 2.61 10.88
CA VAL A 197 14.85 1.40 11.39
C VAL A 197 15.59 1.67 12.71
N LYS A 198 15.99 2.92 12.96
CA LYS A 198 16.48 3.38 14.27
C LYS A 198 15.50 3.02 15.40
N ASP A 199 14.22 3.38 15.25
CA ASP A 199 13.18 3.15 16.27
C ASP A 199 12.95 1.64 16.50
N LEU A 200 13.09 0.81 15.46
CA LEU A 200 13.03 -0.65 15.56
C LEU A 200 14.17 -1.19 16.47
N PHE A 201 15.39 -0.70 16.26
CA PHE A 201 16.56 -1.14 17.04
C PHE A 201 16.56 -0.57 18.45
N ASP A 202 16.21 0.71 18.63
CA ASP A 202 16.03 1.33 19.95
C ASP A 202 15.02 0.55 20.79
N GLY A 203 13.88 0.17 20.20
CA GLY A 203 12.86 -0.62 20.89
C GLY A 203 13.39 -1.99 21.30
N LEU A 204 13.96 -2.75 20.37
CA LEU A 204 14.45 -4.11 20.64
C LEU A 204 15.63 -4.16 21.62
N ALA A 205 16.50 -3.14 21.63
CA ALA A 205 17.59 -3.04 22.60
C ALA A 205 17.10 -2.84 24.05
N ARG A 206 15.86 -2.38 24.23
CA ARG A 206 15.26 -2.07 25.53
C ARG A 206 14.32 -3.17 26.04
N THR A 207 14.12 -4.25 25.29
CA THR A 207 13.23 -5.34 25.69
C THR A 207 13.85 -6.26 26.73
N THR A 208 13.00 -6.97 27.45
CA THR A 208 13.36 -8.03 28.38
C THR A 208 13.06 -9.40 27.77
N GLY A 209 14.00 -10.33 27.89
CA GLY A 209 13.87 -11.70 27.38
C GLY A 209 14.69 -11.97 26.12
N GLU A 210 14.71 -13.23 25.69
CA GLU A 210 15.49 -13.69 24.55
C GLU A 210 14.73 -13.48 23.23
N TRP A 211 15.40 -12.89 22.26
CA TRP A 211 14.82 -12.63 20.94
C TRP A 211 15.87 -12.67 19.82
N GLN A 212 15.39 -12.87 18.60
CA GLN A 212 16.12 -12.73 17.34
C GLN A 212 15.31 -11.84 16.39
N LEU A 213 15.99 -11.04 15.57
CA LEU A 213 15.39 -10.20 14.54
C LEU A 213 15.91 -10.64 13.17
N HIS A 214 14.99 -10.99 12.28
CA HIS A 214 15.28 -11.29 10.89
C HIS A 214 14.88 -10.11 10.01
N ILE A 215 15.82 -9.60 9.22
CA ILE A 215 15.63 -8.43 8.36
C ILE A 215 15.72 -8.87 6.90
N ILE A 216 14.58 -8.79 6.20
CA ILE A 216 14.48 -9.03 4.76
C ILE A 216 14.31 -7.68 4.05
N GLY A 217 15.36 -7.27 3.37
CA GLY A 217 15.39 -6.00 2.64
C GLY A 217 16.77 -5.37 2.64
N ASP A 218 16.90 -4.33 1.84
CA ASP A 218 18.14 -3.57 1.66
C ASP A 218 17.80 -2.08 1.44
N GLY A 219 18.80 -1.22 1.41
CA GLY A 219 18.65 0.20 1.12
C GLY A 219 19.95 0.96 1.28
N SER A 220 19.94 2.24 0.91
CA SER A 220 21.12 3.12 1.01
C SER A 220 21.70 3.21 2.42
N ASP A 221 20.91 2.88 3.44
CA ASP A 221 21.27 3.03 4.84
C ASP A 221 21.66 1.69 5.47
N PHE A 222 21.88 0.62 4.68
CA PHE A 222 22.23 -0.73 5.19
C PHE A 222 23.43 -0.69 6.15
N GLU A 223 24.56 -0.12 5.73
CA GLU A 223 25.77 -0.01 6.55
C GLU A 223 25.54 0.81 7.82
N LYS A 224 24.74 1.89 7.74
CA LYS A 224 24.35 2.72 8.89
C LYS A 224 23.53 1.92 9.89
N CYS A 225 22.58 1.11 9.41
CA CYS A 225 21.77 0.24 10.28
C CYS A 225 22.65 -0.82 10.96
N GLN A 226 23.56 -1.48 10.23
CA GLN A 226 24.48 -2.47 10.81
C GLN A 226 25.44 -1.86 11.84
N ALA A 227 25.95 -0.64 11.59
CA ALA A 227 26.78 0.06 12.57
C ALA A 227 25.99 0.36 13.85
N TYR A 228 24.73 0.76 13.72
CA TYR A 228 23.90 1.07 14.87
C TYR A 228 23.50 -0.16 15.68
N SER A 229 23.26 -1.31 15.04
CA SER A 229 23.02 -2.56 15.79
C SER A 229 24.24 -2.98 16.61
N ARG A 230 25.47 -2.70 16.13
CA ARG A 230 26.71 -2.91 16.89
C ARG A 230 26.85 -1.92 18.03
N GLU A 231 26.52 -0.65 17.79
CA GLU A 231 26.53 0.40 18.82
C GLU A 231 25.60 0.06 19.99
N LEU A 232 24.42 -0.49 19.70
CA LEU A 232 23.46 -0.94 20.70
C LEU A 232 23.79 -2.32 21.31
N GLY A 233 24.83 -3.02 20.83
CA GLY A 233 25.23 -4.35 21.32
C GLY A 233 24.22 -5.46 21.02
N ILE A 234 23.39 -5.30 19.98
CA ILE A 234 22.35 -6.26 19.58
C ILE A 234 22.68 -7.02 18.30
N GLU A 235 23.84 -6.79 17.68
CA GLU A 235 24.18 -7.30 16.35
C GLU A 235 24.13 -8.82 16.25
N GLN A 236 24.48 -9.53 17.33
CA GLN A 236 24.46 -11.01 17.37
C GLN A 236 23.03 -11.58 17.33
N ARG A 237 22.03 -10.74 17.58
CA ARG A 237 20.59 -11.10 17.53
C ARG A 237 19.94 -10.68 16.22
N VAL A 238 20.66 -10.05 15.29
CA VAL A 238 20.13 -9.54 14.03
C VAL A 238 20.68 -10.31 12.83
N ILE A 239 19.79 -10.92 12.05
CA ILE A 239 20.13 -11.69 10.85
C ILE A 239 19.67 -10.93 9.60
N TRP A 240 20.61 -10.65 8.71
CA TRP A 240 20.41 -9.84 7.50
C TRP A 240 20.28 -10.74 6.26
N TYR A 241 19.20 -10.59 5.51
CA TYR A 241 18.98 -11.35 4.27
C TYR A 241 19.23 -10.54 2.99
N GLY A 242 19.46 -9.23 3.10
CA GLY A 242 19.49 -8.32 1.95
C GLY A 242 18.15 -8.29 1.21
N TRP A 243 18.13 -7.73 0.00
CA TRP A 243 16.93 -7.75 -0.84
C TRP A 243 16.60 -9.17 -1.29
N GLN A 244 15.31 -9.53 -1.21
CA GLN A 244 14.78 -10.81 -1.64
C GLN A 244 13.58 -10.56 -2.55
N SER A 245 13.53 -11.22 -3.70
CA SER A 245 12.39 -11.14 -4.62
C SER A 245 11.15 -11.83 -4.04
N GLU A 246 11.36 -12.90 -3.28
CA GLU A 246 10.32 -13.76 -2.70
C GLU A 246 10.46 -13.80 -1.16
N PRO A 247 10.20 -12.70 -0.44
CA PRO A 247 10.45 -12.59 1.00
C PRO A 247 9.68 -13.65 1.80
N TRP A 248 8.45 -13.96 1.41
CA TRP A 248 7.62 -14.95 2.10
C TRP A 248 8.06 -16.40 1.88
N GLN A 249 8.79 -16.70 0.79
CA GLN A 249 9.44 -18.01 0.64
C GLN A 249 10.64 -18.13 1.58
N VAL A 250 11.41 -17.05 1.75
CA VAL A 250 12.50 -16.98 2.73
C VAL A 250 11.97 -17.19 4.15
N VAL A 251 10.85 -16.54 4.50
CA VAL A 251 10.17 -16.76 5.79
C VAL A 251 9.83 -18.24 5.97
N GLN A 252 9.15 -18.87 5.00
CA GLN A 252 8.73 -20.27 5.13
C GLN A 252 9.89 -21.27 5.18
N GLN A 253 10.93 -21.07 4.37
CA GLN A 253 11.98 -22.07 4.20
C GLN A 253 13.15 -21.90 5.19
N LYS A 254 13.51 -20.65 5.50
CA LYS A 254 14.69 -20.33 6.31
C LYS A 254 14.36 -19.92 7.73
N ILE A 255 13.30 -19.13 7.93
CA ILE A 255 12.95 -18.60 9.26
C ILE A 255 12.00 -19.56 10.00
N LYS A 256 11.01 -20.11 9.28
CA LYS A 256 10.03 -21.14 9.67
C LYS A 256 9.04 -20.74 10.76
N ASN A 257 9.51 -20.08 11.82
CA ASN A 257 8.71 -19.68 12.97
C ASN A 257 8.88 -18.18 13.21
N VAL A 258 7.79 -17.45 13.42
CA VAL A 258 7.83 -15.98 13.62
C VAL A 258 6.91 -15.61 14.76
N THR A 259 7.38 -14.82 15.72
CA THR A 259 6.59 -14.27 16.82
C THR A 259 5.74 -13.10 16.36
N ALA A 260 6.32 -12.13 15.65
CA ALA A 260 5.59 -11.00 15.08
C ALA A 260 6.39 -10.31 13.96
N LEU A 261 5.68 -9.69 13.02
CA LEU A 261 6.27 -8.72 12.10
C LEU A 261 6.23 -7.31 12.72
N LEU A 262 7.34 -6.57 12.60
CA LEU A 262 7.50 -5.24 13.18
C LEU A 262 7.56 -4.17 12.09
N LEU A 263 6.81 -3.07 12.26
CA LEU A 263 6.83 -1.92 11.37
C LEU A 263 6.90 -0.60 12.15
N THR A 264 8.01 0.13 12.04
CA THR A 264 8.26 1.34 12.85
C THR A 264 8.18 2.65 12.04
N SER A 265 7.43 2.64 10.94
CA SER A 265 7.48 3.74 9.97
C SER A 265 6.85 5.04 10.48
N ALA A 266 7.35 6.18 10.00
CA ALA A 266 6.77 7.51 10.24
C ALA A 266 5.49 7.72 9.44
N PHE A 267 5.44 7.17 8.23
CA PHE A 267 4.29 7.21 7.33
C PHE A 267 4.40 6.08 6.29
N GLU A 268 3.25 5.67 5.77
CA GLU A 268 3.09 4.65 4.73
C GLU A 268 2.06 5.09 3.69
N GLY A 269 2.24 4.63 2.45
CA GLY A 269 1.18 4.73 1.45
C GLY A 269 0.04 3.81 1.83
N PHE A 270 0.32 2.52 1.78
CA PHE A 270 -0.48 1.43 2.35
C PHE A 270 0.45 0.25 2.61
N PRO A 271 0.63 -0.21 3.86
CA PRO A 271 1.68 -1.16 4.21
C PRO A 271 1.28 -2.60 3.86
N MET A 272 1.44 -2.95 2.59
CA MET A 272 1.12 -4.30 2.07
C MET A 272 1.79 -5.42 2.86
N THR A 273 3.00 -5.21 3.38
CA THR A 273 3.73 -6.21 4.17
C THR A 273 3.02 -6.62 5.46
N LEU A 274 2.18 -5.75 6.05
CA LEU A 274 1.34 -6.13 7.19
C LEU A 274 0.24 -7.10 6.78
N LEU A 275 -0.48 -6.82 5.69
CA LEU A 275 -1.51 -7.71 5.16
C LEU A 275 -0.92 -9.05 4.73
N GLU A 276 0.23 -9.03 4.08
CA GLU A 276 0.93 -10.24 3.67
C GLU A 276 1.32 -11.08 4.89
N ALA A 277 1.93 -10.50 5.94
CA ALA A 277 2.22 -11.20 7.19
C ALA A 277 0.97 -11.82 7.82
N MET A 278 -0.10 -11.04 7.98
CA MET A 278 -1.35 -11.51 8.55
C MET A 278 -2.03 -12.58 7.69
N SER A 279 -1.86 -12.55 6.35
CA SER A 279 -2.36 -13.62 5.48
C SER A 279 -1.69 -14.98 5.73
N TYR A 280 -0.44 -14.97 6.22
CA TYR A 280 0.28 -16.15 6.71
C TYR A 280 0.06 -16.42 8.22
N GLY A 281 -0.83 -15.67 8.87
CA GLY A 281 -1.12 -15.82 10.29
C GLY A 281 -0.11 -15.18 11.23
N ILE A 282 0.80 -14.33 10.74
CA ILE A 282 1.80 -13.64 11.57
C ILE A 282 1.19 -12.37 12.16
N PRO A 283 1.19 -12.18 13.49
CA PRO A 283 0.72 -10.94 14.11
C PRO A 283 1.68 -9.79 13.82
N CYS A 284 1.16 -8.55 13.84
CA CYS A 284 1.95 -7.37 13.50
C CYS A 284 1.96 -6.33 14.63
N ILE A 285 3.13 -5.82 14.98
CA ILE A 285 3.27 -4.66 15.87
C ILE A 285 3.74 -3.49 15.02
N SER A 286 2.91 -2.46 14.91
CA SER A 286 3.17 -1.32 14.01
C SER A 286 3.02 0.00 14.73
N SER A 287 3.75 1.01 14.27
CA SER A 287 3.36 2.39 14.55
C SER A 287 1.96 2.64 13.97
N ASP A 288 1.14 3.42 14.67
CA ASP A 288 -0.14 3.93 14.14
C ASP A 288 0.12 5.16 13.25
N CYS A 289 0.93 4.95 12.21
CA CYS A 289 1.32 6.00 11.28
C CYS A 289 0.28 6.22 10.18
N MET A 290 0.31 7.40 9.56
CA MET A 290 -0.47 7.70 8.37
C MET A 290 0.12 7.00 7.14
N SER A 291 -0.56 6.06 6.46
CA SER A 291 -1.85 5.46 6.81
C SER A 291 -1.88 3.96 6.55
N GLY A 292 -2.85 3.26 7.14
CA GLY A 292 -3.11 1.85 6.89
C GLY A 292 -3.01 0.92 8.10
N PRO A 293 -2.01 1.01 9.01
CA PRO A 293 -1.88 0.07 10.13
C PRO A 293 -3.16 -0.11 10.96
N ARG A 294 -3.83 0.99 11.35
CA ARG A 294 -5.11 0.94 12.08
C ARG A 294 -6.28 0.30 11.36
N ASP A 295 -6.22 0.20 10.04
CA ASP A 295 -7.25 -0.49 9.26
C ASP A 295 -7.06 -2.01 9.27
N MET A 296 -5.88 -2.50 9.63
CA MET A 296 -5.51 -3.91 9.56
C MET A 296 -5.38 -4.52 10.95
N ILE A 297 -4.71 -3.81 11.85
CA ILE A 297 -4.40 -4.27 13.20
C ILE A 297 -5.60 -4.05 14.11
N LYS A 298 -5.99 -5.12 14.78
CA LYS A 298 -6.97 -5.20 15.86
C LYS A 298 -6.18 -5.51 17.14
N PRO A 299 -5.89 -4.50 17.99
CA PRO A 299 -5.10 -4.67 19.21
C PRO A 299 -5.55 -5.87 20.05
N GLY A 300 -4.60 -6.65 20.56
CA GLY A 300 -4.85 -7.88 21.33
C GLY A 300 -5.34 -9.09 20.53
N LEU A 301 -5.69 -8.95 19.24
CA LEU A 301 -6.21 -10.04 18.41
C LEU A 301 -5.20 -10.50 17.35
N ASN A 302 -4.71 -9.58 16.52
CA ASN A 302 -3.78 -9.90 15.42
C ASN A 302 -2.50 -9.06 15.45
N GLY A 303 -2.24 -8.37 16.56
CA GLY A 303 -1.15 -7.42 16.66
C GLY A 303 -1.43 -6.27 17.62
N GLU A 304 -0.59 -5.24 17.53
CA GLU A 304 -0.66 -4.04 18.36
C GLU A 304 -0.28 -2.78 17.57
N LEU A 305 -0.80 -1.66 18.04
CA LEU A 305 -0.49 -0.33 17.52
C LEU A 305 0.13 0.51 18.62
N TYR A 306 1.18 1.25 18.30
CA TYR A 306 1.75 2.24 19.21
C TYR A 306 1.70 3.64 18.58
N THR A 307 1.54 4.66 19.41
CA THR A 307 1.49 6.06 18.94
C THR A 307 2.84 6.42 18.29
N PRO A 308 2.87 7.07 17.11
CA PRO A 308 4.13 7.47 16.48
C PRO A 308 5.05 8.25 17.43
N GLY A 309 6.28 7.77 17.61
CA GLY A 309 7.28 8.33 18.53
C GLY A 309 7.21 7.80 19.98
N ALA A 310 6.14 7.11 20.38
CA ALA A 310 6.01 6.48 21.69
C ALA A 310 6.76 5.14 21.74
N ILE A 311 8.11 5.19 21.76
CA ILE A 311 8.95 3.98 21.78
C ILE A 311 8.71 3.15 23.05
N ASP A 312 8.31 3.78 24.16
CA ASP A 312 8.02 3.07 25.41
C ASP A 312 6.82 2.14 25.27
N ASP A 313 5.77 2.59 24.58
CA ASP A 313 4.60 1.76 24.26
C ASP A 313 5.03 0.57 23.36
N PHE A 314 5.84 0.85 22.34
CA PHE A 314 6.40 -0.19 21.46
C PHE A 314 7.17 -1.25 22.25
N VAL A 315 8.07 -0.85 23.15
CA VAL A 315 8.81 -1.75 24.05
C VAL A 315 7.84 -2.56 24.93
N GLY A 316 6.79 -1.93 25.46
CA GLY A 316 5.74 -2.61 26.23
C GLY A 316 5.03 -3.70 25.44
N HIS A 317 4.68 -3.45 24.18
CA HIS A 317 4.09 -4.47 23.30
C HIS A 317 5.05 -5.63 23.02
N LEU A 318 6.34 -5.32 22.78
CA LEU A 318 7.38 -6.34 22.57
C LEU A 318 7.55 -7.24 23.81
N ASN A 319 7.67 -6.65 25.00
CA ASN A 319 7.84 -7.41 26.24
C ASN A 319 6.65 -8.34 26.53
N ARG A 320 5.42 -7.87 26.28
CA ARG A 320 4.21 -8.67 26.49
C ARG A 320 4.11 -9.86 25.55
N VAL A 321 4.54 -9.72 24.29
CA VAL A 321 4.56 -10.85 23.35
C VAL A 321 5.73 -11.81 23.61
N ILE A 322 6.91 -11.31 24.03
CA ILE A 322 8.06 -12.15 24.39
C ILE A 322 7.76 -13.02 25.61
N SER A 323 7.18 -12.43 26.66
CA SER A 323 6.83 -13.15 27.89
C SER A 323 5.62 -14.07 27.73
N GLY A 324 4.82 -13.87 26.68
CA GLY A 324 3.55 -14.55 26.50
C GLY A 324 2.43 -14.05 27.41
N GLU A 325 2.58 -12.87 28.04
CA GLU A 325 1.48 -12.15 28.69
C GLU A 325 0.35 -11.88 27.69
N VAL A 326 0.72 -11.48 26.47
CA VAL A 326 -0.18 -11.39 25.32
C VAL A 326 0.21 -12.47 24.32
N LYS A 327 -0.78 -13.24 23.87
CA LYS A 327 -0.61 -14.29 22.85
C LYS A 327 -1.60 -14.08 21.73
N TYR A 328 -1.10 -14.12 20.50
CA TYR A 328 -1.95 -14.11 19.32
C TYR A 328 -2.08 -15.53 18.77
N GLN A 329 -3.27 -15.90 18.33
CA GLN A 329 -3.53 -17.22 17.76
C GLN A 329 -3.31 -17.17 16.25
N HIS A 330 -2.17 -17.69 15.79
CA HIS A 330 -1.75 -17.61 14.39
C HIS A 330 -2.78 -18.22 13.42
N ASP A 331 -3.45 -19.30 13.83
CA ASP A 331 -4.44 -20.01 12.99
C ASP A 331 -5.68 -19.17 12.67
N ILE A 332 -6.05 -18.22 13.53
CA ILE A 332 -7.25 -17.36 13.31
C ILE A 332 -6.91 -16.00 12.70
N ILE A 333 -5.65 -15.57 12.76
CA ILE A 333 -5.21 -14.25 12.25
C ILE A 333 -5.58 -14.04 10.79
N PRO A 334 -5.45 -15.01 9.86
CA PRO A 334 -5.85 -14.80 8.47
C PRO A 334 -7.32 -14.40 8.33
N GLY A 335 -8.21 -14.92 9.18
CA GLY A 335 -9.63 -14.55 9.18
C GLY A 335 -9.89 -13.11 9.64
N THR A 336 -8.95 -12.49 10.37
CA THR A 336 -9.12 -11.14 10.92
C THR A 336 -9.06 -10.04 9.86
N ILE A 337 -8.51 -10.34 8.68
CA ILE A 337 -8.33 -9.44 7.54
C ILE A 337 -9.23 -9.80 6.34
N GLU A 338 -10.36 -10.47 6.58
CA GLU A 338 -11.26 -11.00 5.54
C GLU A 338 -11.58 -10.01 4.40
N ARG A 339 -11.88 -8.74 4.75
CA ARG A 339 -12.24 -7.68 3.79
C ARG A 339 -11.15 -7.31 2.80
N PHE A 340 -9.91 -7.71 3.05
CA PHE A 340 -8.76 -7.45 2.19
C PHE A 340 -8.50 -8.59 1.20
N TYR A 341 -9.14 -9.75 1.33
CA TYR A 341 -8.91 -10.84 0.38
C TYR A 341 -9.50 -10.55 -0.99
N ASP A 342 -8.75 -10.91 -2.05
CA ASP A 342 -9.00 -10.60 -3.46
C ASP A 342 -10.49 -10.58 -3.87
N VAL A 343 -11.23 -11.65 -3.58
CA VAL A 343 -12.64 -11.79 -3.97
C VAL A 343 -13.55 -10.78 -3.26
N LEU A 344 -13.42 -10.66 -1.94
CA LEU A 344 -14.27 -9.74 -1.15
C LEU A 344 -13.85 -8.28 -1.36
N TYR A 345 -12.55 -8.03 -1.48
CA TYR A 345 -12.00 -6.75 -1.90
C TYR A 345 -12.62 -6.31 -3.24
N PHE A 346 -12.54 -7.16 -4.28
CA PHE A 346 -13.04 -6.80 -5.61
C PHE A 346 -14.56 -6.59 -5.60
N LYS A 347 -15.32 -7.41 -4.86
CA LYS A 347 -16.76 -7.20 -4.66
C LYS A 347 -17.05 -5.81 -4.08
N ASN A 348 -16.34 -5.41 -3.04
CA ASN A 348 -16.52 -4.10 -2.39
C ASN A 348 -16.05 -2.95 -3.29
N PHE A 349 -14.93 -3.12 -3.99
CA PHE A 349 -14.40 -2.16 -4.96
C PHE A 349 -15.38 -1.93 -6.12
N ASN A 350 -15.92 -3.00 -6.69
CA ASN A 350 -16.96 -2.94 -7.71
C ASN A 350 -18.20 -2.20 -7.19
N ASN A 351 -18.71 -2.59 -6.02
CA ASN A 351 -19.88 -1.93 -5.43
C ASN A 351 -19.63 -0.44 -5.15
N ALA A 352 -18.43 -0.05 -4.71
CA ALA A 352 -18.06 1.34 -4.47
C ALA A 352 -18.13 2.20 -5.73
N ILE A 353 -17.86 1.61 -6.91
CA ILE A 353 -17.97 2.28 -8.20
C ILE A 353 -19.43 2.32 -8.66
N PHE A 354 -20.08 1.16 -8.78
CA PHE A 354 -21.38 1.07 -9.44
C PHE A 354 -22.53 1.64 -8.59
N SER A 355 -22.40 1.69 -7.25
CA SER A 355 -23.39 2.35 -6.38
C SER A 355 -23.47 3.87 -6.59
N LYS A 356 -22.44 4.50 -7.17
CA LYS A 356 -22.42 5.94 -7.47
C LYS A 356 -22.95 6.29 -8.85
N LEU A 357 -23.10 5.30 -9.73
CA LEU A 357 -23.69 5.48 -11.07
C LEU A 357 -25.23 5.44 -11.05
N GLN A 358 -25.81 4.93 -9.95
CA GLN A 358 -27.26 4.80 -9.77
C GLN A 358 -27.90 6.02 -9.08
N LYS A 359 -27.09 7.00 -8.67
CA LYS A 359 -27.52 8.32 -8.17
C LYS A 359 -27.43 9.32 -9.30
#